data_AF-A0A1E4FWX6-F1
#
_entry.id   AF-A0A1E4FWX6-F1
#
_cell.length_a   1.000
_cell.length_b   1.000
_cell.length_c   1.000
_cell.angle_alpha   90.00
_cell.angle_beta   90.00
_cell.angle_gamma   90.00
#
_symmetry.space_group_name_H-M   'P 1'
#
loop_
_entity.id
_entity.type
_entity.pdbx_description
1 polymer ?
#
loop_
_entity_poly.entity_id
_entity_poly.type
_entity_poly.pdbx_seq_one_letter_code
_entity_poly.pdbx_strand_id
1 'polypeptide(L)'
;MLRIRSQAEELEGVFLTMLTKQMFSGIKSDENFGGGFGEETWRSMQAEELANTMARSGGIGIADQLMGEMIAAQEAANASRTMLFPGTGVYGK
;
A
#
# COMPACT_ATOMS: atom_id res chain seq x y z
N MET A 1 -16.64 5.09 7.13
CA MET A 1 -16.25 4.49 5.83
C MET A 1 -15.17 5.31 5.11
N LEU A 2 -15.31 6.63 4.95
CA LEU A 2 -14.33 7.47 4.23
C LEU A 2 -12.87 7.34 4.72
N ARG A 3 -12.64 7.17 6.03
CA ARG A 3 -11.29 7.00 6.60
C ARG A 3 -10.63 5.67 6.18
N ILE A 4 -11.40 4.58 6.08
CA ILE A 4 -10.86 3.27 5.68
C ILE A 4 -10.55 3.29 4.18
N ARG A 5 -11.42 3.93 3.37
CA ARG A 5 -11.15 4.14 1.94
C ARG A 5 -9.85 4.91 1.71
N SER A 6 -9.65 6.02 2.39
CA SER A 6 -8.41 6.80 2.30
C SER A 6 -7.17 5.99 2.70
N GLN A 7 -7.26 5.17 3.75
CA GLN A 7 -6.13 4.30 4.13
C GLN A 7 -5.88 3.19 3.10
N ALA A 8 -6.93 2.67 2.47
CA ALA A 8 -6.80 1.66 1.42
C ALA A 8 -6.17 2.25 0.15
N GLU A 9 -6.53 3.49 -0.21
CA GLU A 9 -5.92 4.25 -1.31
C GLU A 9 -4.42 4.55 -1.04
N GLU A 10 -4.07 4.93 0.20
CA GLU A 10 -2.67 5.12 0.60
C GLU A 10 -1.86 3.82 0.45
N LEU A 11 -2.41 2.69 0.90
CA LEU A 11 -1.75 1.40 0.83
C LEU A 11 -1.65 0.88 -0.62
N GLU A 12 -2.67 1.14 -1.45
CA GLU A 12 -2.61 0.91 -2.90
C GLU A 12 -1.48 1.72 -3.55
N GLY A 13 -1.28 2.99 -3.15
CA GLY A 13 -0.17 3.80 -3.64
C GLY A 13 1.21 3.22 -3.31
N VAL A 14 1.38 2.72 -2.07
CA VAL A 14 2.61 2.03 -1.65
C VAL A 14 2.80 0.74 -2.47
N PHE A 15 1.74 -0.03 -2.68
CA PHE A 15 1.78 -1.25 -3.47
C PHE A 15 2.15 -0.99 -4.94
N LEU A 16 1.53 0.01 -5.58
CA LEU A 16 1.85 0.45 -6.94
C LEU A 16 3.31 0.89 -7.05
N THR A 17 3.84 1.58 -6.05
CA THR A 17 5.26 1.96 -6.01
C THR A 17 6.16 0.72 -5.98
N MET A 18 5.85 -0.27 -5.15
CA MET A 18 6.62 -1.52 -5.08
C MET A 18 6.56 -2.32 -6.39
N LEU A 19 5.36 -2.45 -6.98
CA LEU A 19 5.18 -3.12 -8.27
C LEU A 19 5.95 -2.41 -9.39
N THR A 20 5.88 -1.07 -9.42
CA THR A 20 6.58 -0.29 -10.44
C THR A 20 8.09 -0.46 -10.30
N LYS A 21 8.63 -0.37 -9.07
CA LYS A 21 10.05 -0.66 -8.81
C LYS A 21 10.45 -2.07 -9.28
N GLN A 22 9.61 -3.08 -9.05
CA GLN A 22 9.86 -4.45 -9.49
C GLN A 22 9.77 -4.63 -11.02
N MET A 23 8.88 -3.92 -11.70
CA MET A 23 8.85 -3.90 -13.17
C MET A 23 10.13 -3.27 -13.73
N PHE A 24 10.61 -2.19 -13.12
CA PHE A 24 11.82 -1.49 -13.56
C PHE A 24 13.12 -2.26 -13.27
N SER A 25 13.16 -3.09 -12.22
CA SER A 25 14.28 -3.99 -11.92
C SER A 25 14.37 -5.17 -12.90
N GLY A 26 13.23 -5.61 -13.46
CA GLY A 26 13.17 -6.66 -14.48
C GLY A 26 13.67 -6.22 -15.87
N ILE A 27 13.74 -4.92 -16.14
CA ILE A 27 14.30 -4.36 -17.36
C ILE A 27 15.83 -4.29 -17.18
N LYS A 28 16.54 -5.28 -17.73
CA LYS A 28 18.00 -5.27 -17.79
C LYS A 28 18.45 -4.21 -18.79
N SER A 29 19.32 -3.30 -18.35
CA SER A 29 20.04 -2.39 -19.23
C SER A 29 20.96 -3.19 -20.13
N ASP A 30 21.02 -2.85 -21.42
CA ASP A 30 21.88 -3.51 -22.39
C ASP A 30 23.36 -3.24 -22.01
N GLU A 31 24.15 -4.29 -21.77
CA GLU A 31 25.52 -4.21 -21.20
C GLU A 31 26.46 -3.27 -21.98
N ASN A 32 26.16 -3.01 -23.26
CA ASN A 32 27.01 -2.22 -24.15
C ASN A 32 26.56 -0.76 -24.34
N PHE A 33 25.29 -0.41 -24.06
CA PHE A 33 24.72 0.90 -24.38
C PHE A 33 23.78 1.48 -23.33
N GLY A 34 23.55 0.80 -22.20
CA GLY A 34 22.69 1.30 -21.11
C GLY A 34 23.23 0.93 -19.73
N GLY A 35 22.83 1.69 -18.71
CA GLY A 35 23.09 1.37 -17.30
C GLY A 35 24.17 2.20 -16.61
N GLY A 36 24.39 3.46 -17.02
CA GLY A 36 25.17 4.40 -16.22
C GLY A 36 24.40 4.89 -14.98
N PHE A 37 25.10 5.35 -13.93
CA PHE A 37 24.49 5.88 -12.68
C PHE A 37 23.43 6.97 -12.94
N GLY A 38 23.64 7.82 -13.95
CA GLY A 38 22.67 8.85 -14.34
C GLY A 38 21.38 8.27 -14.92
N GLU A 39 21.48 7.19 -15.70
CA GLU A 39 20.31 6.50 -16.25
C GLU A 39 19.54 5.75 -15.15
N GLU A 40 20.25 5.09 -14.23
CA GLU A 40 19.63 4.43 -13.08
C GLU A 40 18.86 5.42 -12.20
N THR A 41 19.46 6.57 -11.92
CA THR A 41 18.82 7.66 -11.15
C THR A 41 17.58 8.18 -11.89
N TRP A 42 17.70 8.46 -13.18
CA TRP A 42 16.57 8.93 -14.00
C TRP A 42 15.43 7.92 -14.06
N ARG A 43 15.74 6.64 -14.27
CA ARG A 43 14.75 5.55 -14.30
C ARG A 43 14.05 5.40 -12.95
N SER A 44 14.76 5.61 -11.85
CA SER A 44 14.18 5.58 -10.51
C SER A 44 13.18 6.73 -10.31
N MET A 45 13.55 7.95 -10.70
CA MET A 45 12.65 9.11 -10.65
C MET A 45 11.42 8.92 -11.55
N GLN A 46 11.61 8.40 -12.77
CA GLN A 46 10.52 8.09 -13.70
C GLN A 46 9.57 7.03 -13.14
N ALA A 47 10.10 5.99 -12.49
CA ALA A 47 9.30 4.95 -11.85
C ALA A 47 8.44 5.52 -10.72
N GLU A 48 9.00 6.43 -9.91
CA GLU A 48 8.26 7.08 -8.82
C GLU A 48 7.15 7.99 -9.34
N GLU A 49 7.42 8.80 -10.37
CA GLU A 49 6.38 9.65 -10.99
C GLU A 49 5.29 8.84 -11.69
N LEU A 50 5.65 7.71 -12.33
CA LEU A 50 4.67 6.80 -12.92
C LEU A 50 3.76 6.19 -11.85
N ALA A 51 4.34 5.67 -10.78
CA ALA A 51 3.57 5.12 -9.66
C ALA A 51 2.65 6.16 -9.01
N ASN A 52 3.16 7.39 -8.80
CA ASN A 52 2.38 8.51 -8.27
C ASN A 52 1.22 8.89 -9.20
N THR A 53 1.46 8.92 -10.52
CA THR A 53 0.43 9.23 -11.50
C THR A 53 -0.66 8.16 -11.50
N MET A 54 -0.27 6.87 -11.48
CA MET A 54 -1.21 5.75 -11.40
C MET A 54 -2.07 5.80 -10.14
N ALA A 55 -1.48 6.11 -8.98
CA ALA A 55 -2.21 6.27 -7.73
C ALA A 55 -3.19 7.45 -7.81
N ARG A 56 -2.76 8.61 -8.33
CA ARG A 56 -3.59 9.83 -8.45
C ARG A 56 -4.71 9.72 -9.48
N SER A 57 -4.55 8.90 -10.53
CA SER A 57 -5.58 8.69 -11.55
C SER A 57 -6.73 7.79 -11.10
N GLY A 58 -6.82 7.47 -9.81
CA GLY A 58 -7.83 6.57 -9.24
C GLY A 58 -7.32 5.17 -8.95
N GLY A 59 -5.99 4.97 -8.89
CA GLY A 59 -5.38 3.68 -8.62
C GLY A 59 -5.65 2.67 -9.73
N ILE A 60 -5.57 1.38 -9.38
CA ILE A 60 -5.92 0.25 -10.26
C ILE A 60 -7.17 -0.50 -9.76
N GLY A 61 -7.82 0.03 -8.72
CA GLY A 61 -9.04 -0.53 -8.13
C GLY A 61 -8.80 -1.60 -7.06
N ILE A 62 -7.56 -1.73 -6.56
CA ILE A 62 -7.25 -2.67 -5.46
C ILE A 62 -7.72 -2.11 -4.12
N ALA A 63 -7.82 -0.78 -3.97
CA ALA A 63 -8.27 -0.15 -2.73
C ALA A 63 -9.62 -0.70 -2.22
N ASP A 64 -10.56 -1.06 -3.12
CA ASP A 64 -11.85 -1.64 -2.72
C ASP A 64 -11.71 -3.05 -2.13
N GLN A 65 -10.84 -3.89 -2.70
CA GLN A 65 -10.55 -5.23 -2.17
C GLN A 65 -9.84 -5.12 -0.82
N LEU A 66 -8.87 -4.21 -0.75
CA LEU A 66 -8.08 -3.99 0.45
C LEU A 66 -8.92 -3.42 1.60
N MET A 67 -9.90 -2.57 1.31
CA MET A 67 -10.86 -2.06 2.30
C MET A 67 -11.61 -3.20 3.00
N GLY A 68 -12.05 -4.22 2.25
CA GLY A 68 -12.72 -5.40 2.81
C GLY A 68 -11.83 -6.17 3.80
N GLU A 69 -10.57 -6.41 3.41
CA GLU A 69 -9.57 -7.06 4.25
C GLU A 69 -9.23 -6.23 5.49
N MET A 70 -9.12 -4.90 5.36
CA MET A 70 -8.85 -4.00 6.48
C MET A 70 -9.99 -3.99 7.49
N ILE A 71 -11.25 -4.04 7.04
CA ILE A 71 -12.41 -4.17 7.92
C ILE A 71 -12.36 -5.49 8.67
N ALA A 72 -12.15 -6.61 7.97
CA ALA A 72 -12.05 -7.93 8.59
C ALA A 72 -10.91 -8.00 9.62
N ALA A 73 -9.74 -7.43 9.31
CA ALA A 73 -8.60 -7.36 10.22
C ALA A 73 -8.92 -6.50 11.46
N GLN A 74 -9.63 -5.39 11.28
CA GLN A 74 -10.03 -4.51 12.38
C GLN A 74 -11.09 -5.14 13.29
N GLU A 75 -12.03 -5.89 12.73
CA GLU A 75 -13.01 -6.69 13.48
C GLU A 75 -12.34 -7.81 14.26
N ALA A 76 -11.41 -8.55 13.65
CA ALA A 76 -10.62 -9.58 14.32
C ALA A 76 -9.80 -8.99 15.48
N ALA A 77 -9.12 -7.87 15.27
CA ALA A 77 -8.34 -7.18 16.31
C ALA A 77 -9.21 -6.65 17.46
N ASN A 78 -10.44 -6.20 17.17
CA ASN A 78 -11.39 -5.78 18.20
C ASN A 78 -11.95 -6.98 18.96
N ALA A 79 -12.26 -8.10 18.30
CA ALA A 79 -12.71 -9.32 18.95
C ALA A 79 -11.65 -9.86 19.92
N SER A 80 -10.37 -9.88 19.51
CA SER A 80 -9.26 -10.27 20.39
C SER A 80 -9.09 -9.33 21.59
N ARG A 81 -9.34 -8.02 21.41
CA ARG A 81 -9.28 -7.03 22.49
C ARG A 81 -10.40 -7.19 23.50
N THR A 82 -11.61 -7.49 23.04
CA THR A 82 -12.76 -7.78 23.91
C THR A 82 -12.55 -9.06 24.72
N MET A 83 -11.88 -10.07 24.16
CA MET A 83 -11.52 -11.30 24.88
C MET A 83 -10.44 -11.09 25.95
N LEU A 84 -9.49 -10.20 25.73
CA LEU A 84 -8.42 -9.91 26.70
C LEU A 84 -8.88 -9.04 27.88
N PHE A 85 -9.92 -8.22 27.68
CA PHE A 85 -10.48 -7.32 28.70
C PHE A 85 -12.02 -7.37 28.68
N PRO A 86 -12.63 -8.46 29.18
CA PRO A 86 -14.07 -8.48 29.43
C PRO A 86 -14.34 -7.49 30.58
N GLY A 87 -15.16 -6.48 30.31
CA GLY A 87 -15.35 -5.29 31.14
C GLY A 87 -15.20 -5.50 32.66
N THR A 88 -14.18 -4.85 33.24
CA THR A 88 -14.16 -4.48 34.66
C THR A 88 -15.26 -3.45 34.89
N GLY A 89 -16.47 -3.92 35.11
CA GLY A 89 -17.65 -3.04 35.18
C GLY A 89 -18.81 -3.60 35.96
N VAL A 90 -18.62 -4.48 36.96
CA VAL A 90 -19.70 -4.87 37.89
C VAL A 90 -19.15 -5.27 39.28
N TYR A 91 -18.60 -4.32 40.03
CA TYR A 91 -18.65 -4.27 41.50
C TYR A 91 -18.64 -2.77 41.82
N GLY A 92 -19.76 -2.09 42.02
CA GLY A 92 -20.65 -2.24 43.16
C GLY A 92 -20.49 -0.97 44.01
N LYS A 93 -21.55 -0.17 44.13
CA LYS A 93 -21.70 0.83 45.19
C LYS A 93 -21.62 0.16 46.55
#